data_AF-A0A849FFA6-F1
#
_entry.id   AF-A0A849FFA6-F1
#
_cell.length_a   1.000
_cell.length_b   1.000
_cell.length_c   1.000
_cell.angle_alpha   90.00
_cell.angle_beta   90.00
_cell.angle_gamma   90.00
#
_symmetry.space_group_name_H-M   'P 1'
#
loop_
_entity.id
_entity.type
_entity.pdbx_description
1 polymer ?
#
loop_
_entity_poly.entity_id
_entity_poly.type
_entity_poly.pdbx_seq_one_letter_code
_entity_poly.pdbx_strand_id
1 'polypeptide(L)'
;MFSKNFEKWDTILGWVVFFIALITYSITVEPTSSFWDAGEYIATSAKLQVGHPPGAPLLQMIGAFFAMFAFEPDQVARMVNYVSGVSSAFTILFMFWTITNLTRKLIAKKEVLTNSKSIAVLGSGLVGALAFTYSDSFWFNAVETEVYASASFIMALLLWLGLKWTDNLDTPRGGRWLILISFVVGLTFGIQFMGFLAIPSIGLMYYFKRYKTTTVKNFLIANVAVIAVLMLVYKFSLTYVLKLFGWAEVFFINNIGLPFNSGSLIMGLLFIAAFYFGLRYTRKNDFRIANTFVLCLMFLFFGFSSWLMLPIRANANVIINENNPSDARSLLAYYNREQYPGVDSPVYGAYYSDLFAPAGQEMDDKPKYERDEKSGKYIIVNYYKNALQDSHEKHKGILPRMWSGQHAENYMKFFGPLDFKMTQSNDELREAVNQVKSGYANGEIDTEQYISFLRRFDEYIEVQPPTVWDNIKYMFEFQFGYMYWRYFMWNFTGKNNDVQGRYDENGNWLSGIGIIDEMRLGSQNNLPSDIKNNKARNTYFFLPLILGIIGILFQVSKNPKQFWVLLVFFLFTGIAIQFYTNPYI
;
A
#
# COMPACT_ATOMS: atom_id res chain seq x y z
N MET A 1 -19.07 -31.17 -23.42
CA MET A 1 -17.74 -30.83 -23.96
C MET A 1 -16.92 -30.07 -22.93
N PHE A 2 -17.44 -28.95 -22.42
CA PHE A 2 -16.80 -28.18 -21.34
C PHE A 2 -16.84 -28.89 -19.98
N SER A 3 -17.97 -29.51 -19.60
CA SER A 3 -18.07 -30.14 -18.28
C SER A 3 -17.13 -31.33 -18.07
N LYS A 4 -16.99 -32.19 -19.09
CA LYS A 4 -16.12 -33.38 -19.05
C LYS A 4 -14.63 -33.00 -18.93
N ASN A 5 -14.23 -31.85 -19.45
CA ASN A 5 -12.83 -31.38 -19.51
C ASN A 5 -12.67 -30.00 -18.85
N PHE A 6 -13.41 -29.73 -17.77
CA PHE A 6 -13.48 -28.40 -17.16
C PHE A 6 -12.10 -27.84 -16.79
N GLU A 7 -11.30 -28.63 -16.06
CA GLU A 7 -9.95 -28.21 -15.61
C GLU A 7 -9.02 -27.87 -16.78
N LYS A 8 -9.15 -28.59 -17.91
CA LYS A 8 -8.38 -28.30 -19.12
C LYS A 8 -8.79 -26.95 -19.72
N TRP A 9 -10.10 -26.69 -19.83
CA TRP A 9 -10.59 -25.41 -20.35
C TRP A 9 -10.28 -24.23 -19.41
N ASP A 10 -10.40 -24.43 -18.10
CA ASP A 10 -10.02 -23.43 -17.09
C ASP A 10 -8.53 -23.06 -17.20
N THR A 11 -7.67 -24.06 -17.40
CA THR A 11 -6.23 -23.82 -17.60
C THR A 11 -5.97 -23.07 -18.91
N ILE A 12 -6.57 -23.51 -20.02
CA ILE A 12 -6.36 -22.89 -21.35
C ILE A 12 -6.86 -21.44 -21.34
N LEU A 13 -8.09 -21.19 -20.86
CA LEU A 13 -8.67 -19.86 -20.87
C LEU A 13 -7.94 -18.88 -19.95
N GLY A 14 -7.38 -19.37 -18.83
CA GLY A 14 -6.46 -18.58 -18.01
C GLY A 14 -5.27 -18.06 -18.82
N TRP A 15 -4.58 -18.95 -19.54
CA TRP A 15 -3.46 -18.53 -20.39
C TRP A 15 -3.90 -17.66 -21.58
N VAL A 16 -5.10 -17.87 -22.12
CA VAL A 16 -5.65 -16.99 -23.17
C VAL A 16 -5.81 -15.57 -22.64
N VAL A 17 -6.42 -15.36 -21.46
CA VAL A 17 -6.55 -14.00 -20.91
C VAL A 17 -5.20 -13.39 -20.53
N PHE A 18 -4.23 -14.22 -20.09
CA PHE A 18 -2.85 -13.79 -19.89
C PHE A 18 -2.26 -13.22 -21.18
N PHE A 19 -2.35 -13.94 -22.30
CA PHE A 19 -1.78 -13.47 -23.57
C PHE A 19 -2.53 -12.25 -24.14
N ILE A 20 -3.85 -12.17 -23.96
CA ILE A 20 -4.60 -10.97 -24.33
C ILE A 20 -4.07 -9.76 -23.55
N ALA A 21 -3.97 -9.86 -22.22
CA ALA A 21 -3.45 -8.79 -21.37
C ALA A 21 -1.99 -8.45 -21.72
N LEU A 22 -1.14 -9.46 -21.89
CA LEU A 22 0.27 -9.28 -22.25
C LEU A 22 0.41 -8.53 -23.58
N ILE A 23 -0.33 -8.92 -24.61
CA ILE A 23 -0.29 -8.24 -25.92
C ILE A 23 -0.77 -6.79 -25.77
N THR A 24 -1.92 -6.57 -25.13
CA THR A 24 -2.48 -5.22 -24.89
C THR A 24 -1.47 -4.32 -24.20
N TYR A 25 -0.88 -4.76 -23.09
CA TYR A 25 0.10 -3.96 -22.36
C TYR A 25 1.40 -3.82 -23.14
N SER A 26 1.80 -4.82 -23.92
CA SER A 26 3.05 -4.73 -24.68
C SER A 26 2.98 -3.72 -25.83
N ILE A 27 1.82 -3.57 -26.47
CA ILE A 27 1.61 -2.60 -27.57
C ILE A 27 1.29 -1.19 -27.05
N THR A 28 1.03 -1.04 -25.75
CA THR A 28 0.72 0.26 -25.10
C THR A 28 1.72 0.66 -24.02
N VAL A 29 2.80 -0.12 -23.84
CA VAL A 29 3.87 0.17 -22.89
C VAL A 29 4.53 1.51 -23.21
N GLU A 30 4.93 2.26 -22.20
CA GLU A 30 5.68 3.48 -22.46
C GLU A 30 7.05 3.17 -23.07
N PRO A 31 7.45 3.87 -24.15
CA PRO A 31 8.70 3.57 -24.84
C PRO A 31 9.92 4.11 -24.09
N THR A 32 9.73 5.04 -23.14
CA THR A 32 10.77 5.74 -22.38
C THR A 32 10.38 5.85 -20.90
N SER A 33 11.04 6.73 -20.14
CA SER A 33 10.60 7.08 -18.78
C SER A 33 9.26 7.82 -18.82
N SER A 34 8.34 7.45 -17.93
CA SER A 34 7.18 8.26 -17.58
C SER A 34 7.51 9.22 -16.42
N PHE A 35 6.53 9.99 -15.96
CA PHE A 35 6.64 10.88 -14.80
C PHE A 35 6.69 10.07 -13.48
N TRP A 36 7.02 10.73 -12.36
CA TRP A 36 7.14 10.12 -11.02
C TRP A 36 8.33 9.17 -10.84
N ASP A 37 8.14 8.06 -10.14
CA ASP A 37 9.22 7.19 -9.64
C ASP A 37 9.74 6.25 -10.75
N ALA A 38 9.00 6.10 -11.85
CA ALA A 38 9.37 5.23 -12.97
C ALA A 38 10.78 5.49 -13.51
N GLY A 39 11.17 6.75 -13.68
CA GLY A 39 12.52 7.09 -14.16
C GLY A 39 13.63 6.61 -13.23
N GLU A 40 13.38 6.69 -11.92
CA GLU A 40 14.31 6.21 -10.91
C GLU A 40 14.35 4.68 -10.86
N TYR A 41 13.20 4.00 -10.91
CA TYR A 41 13.15 2.53 -10.96
C TYR A 41 13.85 1.99 -12.21
N ILE A 42 13.69 2.65 -13.36
CA ILE A 42 14.40 2.29 -14.59
C ILE A 42 15.92 2.46 -14.40
N ALA A 43 16.36 3.63 -13.94
CA ALA A 43 17.78 3.95 -13.78
C ALA A 43 18.47 3.03 -12.76
N THR A 44 17.79 2.73 -11.66
CA THR A 44 18.30 1.85 -10.60
C THR A 44 18.25 0.38 -11.03
N SER A 45 17.22 -0.07 -11.75
CA SER A 45 17.15 -1.45 -12.27
C SER A 45 18.26 -1.74 -13.29
N ALA A 46 18.50 -0.83 -14.24
CA ALA A 46 19.42 -1.05 -15.36
C ALA A 46 20.85 -1.43 -14.93
N LYS A 47 21.29 -1.01 -13.75
CA LYS A 47 22.63 -1.31 -13.21
C LYS A 47 22.62 -1.85 -11.78
N LEU A 48 21.46 -2.33 -11.30
CA LEU A 48 21.28 -2.79 -9.91
C LEU A 48 21.80 -1.77 -8.90
N GLN A 49 21.29 -0.54 -8.97
CA GLN A 49 21.67 0.56 -8.09
C GLN A 49 20.74 0.64 -6.87
N VAL A 50 21.03 1.54 -5.92
CA VAL A 50 20.24 1.71 -4.70
C VAL A 50 19.40 2.99 -4.82
N GLY A 51 18.10 2.81 -5.03
CA GLY A 51 17.12 3.91 -5.12
C GLY A 51 16.64 4.41 -3.77
N HIS A 52 15.60 5.25 -3.76
CA HIS A 52 15.06 5.89 -2.58
C HIS A 52 14.46 4.89 -1.58
N PRO A 53 14.53 5.15 -0.26
CA PRO A 53 14.05 4.21 0.73
C PRO A 53 12.50 4.13 0.84
N PRO A 54 11.95 2.93 1.13
CA PRO A 54 12.64 1.71 1.53
C PRO A 54 13.10 0.86 0.33
N GLY A 55 13.06 1.39 -0.89
CA GLY A 55 13.48 0.69 -2.10
C GLY A 55 12.56 -0.47 -2.50
N ALA A 56 12.88 -1.09 -3.64
CA ALA A 56 12.19 -2.27 -4.17
C ALA A 56 13.20 -3.25 -4.81
N PRO A 57 14.11 -3.86 -4.02
CA PRO A 57 15.25 -4.59 -4.56
C PRO A 57 14.88 -5.80 -5.42
N LEU A 58 13.77 -6.50 -5.11
CA LEU A 58 13.29 -7.60 -5.96
C LEU A 58 12.74 -7.08 -7.29
N LEU A 59 11.99 -5.97 -7.26
CA LEU A 59 11.55 -5.31 -8.49
C LEU A 59 12.75 -4.90 -9.35
N GLN A 60 13.77 -4.30 -8.73
CA GLN A 60 15.00 -3.88 -9.43
C GLN A 60 15.78 -5.06 -10.00
N MET A 61 15.85 -6.19 -9.30
CA MET A 61 16.48 -7.41 -9.82
C MET A 61 15.72 -7.98 -11.03
N ILE A 62 14.39 -7.94 -11.01
CA ILE A 62 13.56 -8.34 -12.17
C ILE A 62 13.77 -7.33 -13.31
N GLY A 63 13.78 -6.03 -13.02
CA GLY A 63 14.07 -4.98 -14.00
C GLY A 63 15.44 -5.13 -14.65
N ALA A 64 16.47 -5.47 -13.87
CA ALA A 64 17.81 -5.75 -14.39
C ALA A 64 17.81 -6.94 -15.34
N PHE A 65 17.06 -8.00 -15.03
CA PHE A 65 16.88 -9.13 -15.93
C PHE A 65 16.21 -8.72 -17.25
N PHE A 66 15.16 -7.89 -17.20
CA PHE A 66 14.51 -7.38 -18.40
C PHE A 66 15.43 -6.46 -19.22
N ALA A 67 16.20 -5.61 -18.55
CA ALA A 67 17.18 -4.74 -19.21
C ALA A 67 18.24 -5.51 -20.02
N MET A 68 18.54 -6.77 -19.68
CA MET A 68 19.45 -7.62 -20.47
C MET A 68 18.94 -7.94 -21.87
N PHE A 69 17.64 -7.76 -22.14
CA PHE A 69 17.04 -7.96 -23.46
C PHE A 69 17.02 -6.68 -24.32
N ALA A 70 17.57 -5.57 -23.82
CA ALA A 70 17.81 -4.38 -24.63
C ALA A 70 19.03 -4.62 -25.51
N PHE A 71 18.84 -4.63 -26.83
CA PHE A 71 19.95 -4.75 -27.79
C PHE A 71 20.71 -3.44 -27.95
N GLU A 72 20.03 -2.32 -27.74
CA GLU A 72 20.59 -0.96 -27.80
C GLU A 72 20.27 -0.16 -26.52
N PRO A 73 21.11 0.81 -26.11
CA PRO A 73 20.92 1.56 -24.87
C PRO A 73 19.59 2.32 -24.75
N ASP A 74 19.03 2.79 -25.85
CA ASP A 74 17.74 3.50 -25.89
C ASP A 74 16.54 2.57 -25.62
N GLN A 75 16.73 1.25 -25.70
CA GLN A 75 15.68 0.25 -25.44
C GLN A 75 15.55 -0.11 -23.96
N VAL A 76 16.53 0.24 -23.11
CA VAL A 76 16.57 -0.17 -21.70
C VAL A 76 15.31 0.26 -20.96
N ALA A 77 14.88 1.51 -21.12
CA ALA A 77 13.68 2.03 -20.45
C ALA A 77 12.43 1.21 -20.81
N ARG A 78 12.22 0.97 -22.11
CA ARG A 78 11.10 0.14 -22.59
C ARG A 78 11.16 -1.29 -22.04
N MET A 79 12.35 -1.89 -21.99
CA MET A 79 12.52 -3.25 -21.47
C MET A 79 12.15 -3.33 -19.98
N VAL A 80 12.57 -2.35 -19.19
CA VAL A 80 12.18 -2.30 -17.77
C VAL A 80 10.67 -2.01 -17.61
N ASN A 81 10.07 -1.18 -18.48
CA ASN A 81 8.60 -0.97 -18.47
C ASN A 81 7.82 -2.26 -18.72
N TYR A 82 8.34 -3.21 -19.52
CA TYR A 82 7.69 -4.52 -19.70
C TYR A 82 7.57 -5.35 -18.41
N VAL A 83 8.33 -5.04 -17.35
CA VAL A 83 8.14 -5.69 -16.04
C VAL A 83 6.72 -5.47 -15.55
N SER A 84 6.21 -4.25 -15.64
CA SER A 84 4.83 -3.94 -15.24
C SER A 84 3.82 -4.63 -16.14
N GLY A 85 4.03 -4.63 -17.46
CA GLY A 85 3.14 -5.30 -18.40
C GLY A 85 3.03 -6.82 -18.14
N VAL A 86 4.16 -7.48 -17.89
CA VAL A 86 4.19 -8.93 -17.59
C VAL A 86 3.58 -9.22 -16.21
N SER A 87 3.92 -8.44 -15.18
CA SER A 87 3.31 -8.56 -13.85
C SER A 87 1.78 -8.38 -13.91
N SER A 88 1.30 -7.38 -14.65
CA SER A 88 -0.13 -7.14 -14.84
C SER A 88 -0.79 -8.27 -15.62
N ALA A 89 -0.16 -8.84 -16.65
CA ALA A 89 -0.69 -10.02 -17.34
C ALA A 89 -0.83 -11.23 -16.39
N PHE A 90 0.15 -11.48 -15.50
CA PHE A 90 0.02 -12.50 -14.47
C PHE A 90 -1.08 -12.19 -13.44
N THR A 91 -1.29 -10.92 -13.10
CA THR A 91 -2.44 -10.50 -12.28
C THR A 91 -3.76 -10.96 -12.91
N ILE A 92 -3.94 -10.71 -14.21
CA ILE A 92 -5.14 -11.13 -14.96
C ILE A 92 -5.31 -12.66 -14.96
N LEU A 93 -4.21 -13.41 -15.13
CA LEU A 93 -4.20 -14.88 -15.06
C LEU A 93 -4.71 -15.40 -13.71
N PHE A 94 -4.12 -14.93 -12.62
CA PHE A 94 -4.48 -15.39 -11.27
C PHE A 94 -5.86 -14.90 -10.85
N MET A 95 -6.27 -13.72 -11.32
CA MET A 95 -7.63 -13.23 -11.12
C MET A 95 -8.65 -14.11 -11.86
N PHE A 96 -8.39 -14.50 -13.11
CA PHE A 96 -9.25 -15.45 -13.83
C PHE A 96 -9.46 -16.73 -13.05
N TRP A 97 -8.38 -17.39 -12.61
CA TRP A 97 -8.50 -18.64 -11.84
C TRP A 97 -9.12 -18.43 -10.45
N THR A 98 -8.98 -17.24 -9.87
CA THR A 98 -9.67 -16.88 -8.63
C THR A 98 -11.17 -16.79 -8.89
N ILE A 99 -11.60 -16.07 -9.93
CA ILE A 99 -13.01 -15.91 -10.29
C ILE A 99 -13.65 -17.25 -10.65
N THR A 100 -12.99 -18.11 -11.44
CA THR A 100 -13.57 -19.41 -11.82
C THR A 100 -13.69 -20.34 -10.63
N ASN A 101 -12.68 -20.38 -9.74
CA ASN A 101 -12.74 -21.16 -8.50
C ASN A 101 -13.88 -20.68 -7.58
N LEU A 102 -13.97 -19.36 -7.36
CA LEU A 102 -14.99 -18.73 -6.52
C LEU A 102 -16.40 -18.92 -7.08
N THR A 103 -16.59 -18.72 -8.39
CA THR A 103 -17.89 -18.89 -9.06
C THR A 103 -18.34 -20.34 -9.07
N ARG A 104 -17.43 -21.29 -9.28
CA ARG A 104 -17.74 -22.72 -9.16
C ARG A 104 -18.26 -23.08 -7.78
N LYS A 105 -17.64 -22.54 -6.71
CA LYS A 105 -18.10 -22.73 -5.33
C LYS A 105 -19.49 -22.12 -5.06
N LEU A 106 -19.85 -21.06 -5.79
CA LEU A 106 -21.17 -20.43 -5.71
C LEU A 106 -22.27 -21.27 -6.36
N ILE A 107 -22.05 -21.80 -7.58
CA ILE A 107 -23.13 -22.37 -8.41
C ILE A 107 -23.13 -23.90 -8.55
N ALA A 108 -21.99 -24.55 -8.36
CA ALA A 108 -21.84 -26.00 -8.56
C ALA A 108 -21.77 -26.78 -7.24
N LYS A 109 -21.35 -26.16 -6.13
CA LYS A 109 -21.22 -26.81 -4.80
C LYS A 109 -20.62 -28.24 -4.93
N LYS A 110 -21.39 -29.28 -4.55
CA LYS A 110 -21.01 -30.71 -4.65
C LYS A 110 -21.67 -31.43 -5.84
N GLU A 111 -22.39 -30.71 -6.69
CA GLU A 111 -23.09 -31.28 -7.83
C GLU A 111 -22.15 -31.50 -9.02
N VAL A 112 -22.54 -32.43 -9.88
CA VAL A 112 -21.86 -32.65 -11.17
C VAL A 112 -22.05 -31.40 -12.04
N LEU A 113 -20.95 -30.87 -12.58
CA LEU A 113 -20.97 -29.72 -13.48
C LEU A 113 -21.70 -30.08 -14.78
N THR A 114 -22.77 -29.35 -15.09
CA THR A 114 -23.39 -29.36 -16.43
C THR A 114 -22.59 -28.47 -17.39
N ASN A 115 -22.77 -28.63 -18.71
CA ASN A 115 -22.10 -27.74 -19.68
C ASN A 115 -22.51 -26.28 -19.46
N SER A 116 -23.80 -26.00 -19.19
CA SER A 116 -24.28 -24.62 -18.96
C SER A 116 -23.65 -23.99 -17.72
N LYS A 117 -23.54 -24.74 -16.60
CA LYS A 117 -22.82 -24.26 -15.41
C LYS A 117 -21.32 -24.05 -15.70
N SER A 118 -20.72 -24.92 -16.50
CA SER A 118 -19.31 -24.79 -16.89
C SER A 118 -19.07 -23.51 -17.71
N ILE A 119 -19.93 -23.23 -18.69
CA ILE A 119 -19.89 -22.01 -19.50
C ILE A 119 -20.10 -20.78 -18.61
N ALA A 120 -21.05 -20.82 -17.67
CA ALA A 120 -21.26 -19.72 -16.74
C ALA A 120 -20.00 -19.42 -15.91
N VAL A 121 -19.36 -20.45 -15.35
CA VAL A 121 -18.11 -20.26 -14.57
C VAL A 121 -16.98 -19.68 -15.41
N LEU A 122 -16.69 -20.29 -16.57
CA LEU A 122 -15.60 -19.86 -17.44
C LEU A 122 -15.87 -18.48 -18.04
N GLY A 123 -17.13 -18.22 -18.43
CA GLY A 123 -17.58 -16.93 -18.95
C GLY A 123 -17.49 -15.82 -17.91
N SER A 124 -17.88 -16.06 -16.65
CA SER A 124 -17.67 -15.11 -15.55
C SER A 124 -16.18 -14.82 -15.34
N GLY A 125 -15.33 -15.84 -15.42
CA GLY A 125 -13.87 -15.68 -15.38
C GLY A 125 -13.37 -14.77 -16.50
N LEU A 126 -13.76 -15.04 -17.75
CA LEU A 126 -13.37 -14.24 -18.92
C LEU A 126 -13.82 -12.78 -18.80
N VAL A 127 -15.11 -12.56 -18.53
CA VAL A 127 -15.68 -11.20 -18.45
C VAL A 127 -15.05 -10.41 -17.31
N GLY A 128 -14.92 -10.99 -16.11
CA GLY A 128 -14.32 -10.31 -14.98
C GLY A 128 -12.82 -10.03 -15.19
N ALA A 129 -12.08 -10.99 -15.75
CA ALA A 129 -10.65 -10.85 -16.00
C ALA A 129 -10.35 -9.76 -17.05
N LEU A 130 -11.07 -9.80 -18.17
CA LEU A 130 -10.88 -8.85 -19.26
C LEU A 130 -11.45 -7.47 -18.94
N ALA A 131 -12.54 -7.36 -18.17
CA ALA A 131 -13.04 -6.06 -17.72
C ALA A 131 -12.00 -5.30 -16.87
N PHE A 132 -11.29 -6.00 -15.97
CA PHE A 132 -10.20 -5.39 -15.21
C PHE A 132 -8.96 -5.11 -16.06
N THR A 133 -8.72 -5.90 -17.13
CA THR A 133 -7.59 -5.67 -18.05
C THR A 133 -7.64 -4.26 -18.64
N TYR A 134 -8.84 -3.74 -18.89
CA TYR A 134 -9.09 -2.44 -19.50
C TYR A 134 -9.66 -1.39 -18.53
N SER A 135 -9.56 -1.61 -17.20
CA SER A 135 -9.92 -0.57 -16.25
C SER A 135 -8.84 0.51 -16.22
N ASP A 136 -9.27 1.78 -16.16
CA ASP A 136 -8.41 2.96 -16.33
C ASP A 136 -7.19 2.93 -15.40
N SER A 137 -7.43 2.72 -14.10
CA SER A 137 -6.36 2.73 -13.10
C SER A 137 -5.43 1.53 -13.21
N PHE A 138 -5.95 0.35 -13.59
CA PHE A 138 -5.10 -0.85 -13.71
C PHE A 138 -4.25 -0.80 -14.96
N TRP A 139 -4.83 -0.39 -16.09
CA TRP A 139 -4.10 -0.27 -17.36
C TRP A 139 -3.01 0.79 -17.27
N PHE A 140 -3.28 1.95 -16.66
CA PHE A 140 -2.26 2.99 -16.44
C PHE A 140 -1.02 2.44 -15.72
N ASN A 141 -1.22 1.68 -14.64
CA ASN A 141 -0.10 1.04 -13.92
C ASN A 141 0.56 -0.12 -14.68
N ALA A 142 -0.10 -0.70 -15.68
CA ALA A 142 0.42 -1.83 -16.44
C ALA A 142 1.43 -1.42 -17.54
N VAL A 143 1.50 -0.14 -17.89
CA VAL A 143 2.29 0.36 -19.02
C VAL A 143 3.56 1.12 -18.63
N GLU A 144 3.78 1.39 -17.35
CA GLU A 144 4.97 2.07 -16.82
C GLU A 144 5.61 1.29 -15.67
N THR A 145 6.94 1.37 -15.51
CA THR A 145 7.65 0.73 -14.38
C THR A 145 7.26 1.37 -13.06
N GLU A 146 6.35 0.73 -12.34
CA GLU A 146 5.96 1.12 -11.00
C GLU A 146 5.78 -0.10 -10.11
N VAL A 147 5.84 0.10 -8.80
CA VAL A 147 5.72 -1.00 -7.84
C VAL A 147 4.33 -1.64 -7.84
N TYR A 148 3.30 -0.89 -8.26
CA TYR A 148 1.90 -1.27 -8.14
C TYR A 148 1.48 -2.44 -9.04
N ALA A 149 2.07 -2.57 -10.23
CA ALA A 149 1.81 -3.71 -11.12
C ALA A 149 2.28 -5.02 -10.50
N SER A 150 3.52 -5.04 -9.99
CA SER A 150 4.10 -6.19 -9.30
C SER A 150 3.40 -6.46 -7.96
N ALA A 151 2.98 -5.43 -7.23
CA ALA A 151 2.17 -5.58 -6.03
C ALA A 151 0.81 -6.25 -6.33
N SER A 152 0.13 -5.83 -7.40
CA SER A 152 -1.12 -6.41 -7.87
C SER A 152 -0.96 -7.89 -8.23
N PHE A 153 0.14 -8.24 -8.88
CA PHE A 153 0.48 -9.63 -9.18
C PHE A 153 0.61 -10.45 -7.90
N ILE A 154 1.41 -9.99 -6.94
CA ILE A 154 1.62 -10.71 -5.68
C ILE A 154 0.29 -10.86 -4.92
N MET A 155 -0.56 -9.84 -4.87
CA MET A 155 -1.87 -9.93 -4.23
C MET A 155 -2.77 -10.97 -4.91
N ALA A 156 -2.87 -10.96 -6.25
CA ALA A 156 -3.68 -11.93 -6.99
C ALA A 156 -3.14 -13.36 -6.83
N LEU A 157 -1.81 -13.53 -6.86
CA LEU A 157 -1.14 -14.80 -6.60
C LEU A 157 -1.43 -15.30 -5.18
N LEU A 158 -1.30 -14.45 -4.16
CA LEU A 158 -1.55 -14.81 -2.76
C LEU A 158 -3.01 -15.22 -2.53
N LEU A 159 -3.98 -14.50 -3.11
CA LEU A 159 -5.39 -14.86 -3.01
C LEU A 159 -5.67 -16.22 -3.68
N TRP A 160 -5.11 -16.45 -4.87
CA TRP A 160 -5.20 -17.73 -5.57
C TRP A 160 -4.52 -18.87 -4.79
N LEU A 161 -3.34 -18.64 -4.22
CA LEU A 161 -2.65 -19.59 -3.35
C LEU A 161 -3.46 -19.89 -2.09
N GLY A 162 -4.14 -18.90 -1.51
CA GLY A 162 -5.08 -19.08 -0.42
C GLY A 162 -6.24 -20.00 -0.80
N LEU A 163 -6.77 -19.86 -2.02
CA LEU A 163 -7.81 -20.76 -2.54
C LEU A 163 -7.25 -22.19 -2.69
N LYS A 164 -6.06 -22.33 -3.29
CA LYS A 164 -5.40 -23.64 -3.40
C LYS A 164 -5.12 -24.28 -2.04
N TRP A 165 -4.69 -23.50 -1.04
CA TRP A 165 -4.48 -23.99 0.31
C TRP A 165 -5.79 -24.48 0.94
N THR A 166 -6.83 -23.66 0.90
CA THR A 166 -8.13 -23.98 1.51
C THR A 166 -8.87 -25.12 0.82
N ASP A 167 -8.65 -25.33 -0.48
CA ASP A 167 -9.18 -26.46 -1.23
C ASP A 167 -8.45 -27.77 -0.93
N ASN A 168 -7.24 -27.70 -0.37
CA ASN A 168 -6.38 -28.87 -0.12
C ASN A 168 -6.02 -29.07 1.36
N LEU A 169 -6.72 -28.42 2.31
CA LEU A 169 -6.39 -28.47 3.76
C LEU A 169 -6.29 -29.90 4.30
N ASP A 170 -7.22 -30.76 3.88
CA ASP A 170 -7.33 -32.13 4.40
C ASP A 170 -6.47 -33.13 3.61
N THR A 171 -5.67 -32.65 2.65
CA THR A 171 -4.76 -33.51 1.87
C THR A 171 -3.42 -33.68 2.59
N PRO A 172 -2.73 -34.84 2.45
CA PRO A 172 -1.44 -35.09 3.13
C PRO A 172 -0.34 -34.04 2.85
N ARG A 173 -0.41 -33.34 1.71
CA ARG A 173 0.54 -32.29 1.31
C ARG A 173 -0.06 -30.89 1.30
N GLY A 174 -1.21 -30.68 1.95
CA GLY A 174 -1.90 -29.39 1.98
C GLY A 174 -1.04 -28.25 2.53
N GLY A 175 -0.18 -28.53 3.52
CA GLY A 175 0.72 -27.56 4.16
C GLY A 175 1.73 -26.91 3.22
N ARG A 176 2.04 -27.50 2.05
CA ARG A 176 2.97 -26.90 1.07
C ARG A 176 2.51 -25.54 0.57
N TRP A 177 1.20 -25.34 0.48
CA TRP A 177 0.62 -24.08 0.03
C TRP A 177 0.84 -22.97 1.05
N LEU A 178 0.76 -23.29 2.35
CA LEU A 178 1.04 -22.33 3.41
C LEU A 178 2.54 -21.93 3.42
N ILE A 179 3.44 -22.88 3.16
CA ILE A 179 4.88 -22.60 3.03
C ILE A 179 5.13 -21.69 1.82
N LEU A 180 4.49 -21.98 0.68
CA LEU A 180 4.60 -21.13 -0.52
C LEU A 180 4.00 -19.73 -0.30
N ILE A 181 2.85 -19.62 0.37
CA ILE A 181 2.26 -18.34 0.79
C ILE A 181 3.28 -17.58 1.64
N SER A 182 3.93 -18.25 2.60
CA SER A 182 4.93 -17.60 3.46
C SER A 182 6.14 -17.10 2.68
N PHE A 183 6.60 -17.85 1.67
CA PHE A 183 7.65 -17.41 0.76
C PHE A 183 7.24 -16.17 -0.04
N VAL A 184 6.06 -16.19 -0.65
CA VAL A 184 5.54 -15.07 -1.46
C VAL A 184 5.29 -13.84 -0.59
N VAL A 185 4.82 -14.01 0.65
CA VAL A 185 4.75 -12.95 1.68
C VAL A 185 6.15 -12.44 2.04
N GLY A 186 7.20 -13.26 1.98
CA GLY A 186 8.57 -12.78 2.12
C GLY A 186 9.03 -11.93 0.92
N LEU A 187 8.61 -12.28 -0.30
CA LEU A 187 8.98 -11.54 -1.50
C LEU A 187 8.38 -10.12 -1.57
N THR A 188 7.23 -9.89 -0.92
CA THR A 188 6.59 -8.57 -0.90
C THR A 188 7.49 -7.49 -0.30
N PHE A 189 8.40 -7.83 0.62
CA PHE A 189 9.37 -6.88 1.15
C PHE A 189 10.24 -6.29 0.06
N GLY A 190 10.63 -7.09 -0.94
CA GLY A 190 11.46 -6.62 -2.06
C GLY A 190 10.68 -5.92 -3.17
N ILE A 191 9.35 -5.80 -3.07
CA ILE A 191 8.50 -5.18 -4.10
C ILE A 191 7.70 -4.02 -3.48
N GLN A 192 6.65 -4.35 -2.73
CA GLN A 192 5.75 -3.38 -2.12
C GLN A 192 4.90 -4.06 -1.03
N PHE A 193 4.66 -3.37 0.07
CA PHE A 193 3.98 -3.92 1.25
C PHE A 193 2.48 -4.16 1.06
N MET A 194 1.88 -3.63 0.00
CA MET A 194 0.47 -3.90 -0.36
C MET A 194 0.18 -5.40 -0.51
N GLY A 195 1.18 -6.22 -0.86
CA GLY A 195 1.01 -7.68 -0.92
C GLY A 195 0.54 -8.30 0.41
N PHE A 196 0.83 -7.69 1.56
CA PHE A 196 0.36 -8.19 2.87
C PHE A 196 -1.15 -8.10 3.04
N LEU A 197 -1.83 -7.23 2.28
CA LEU A 197 -3.26 -6.98 2.41
C LEU A 197 -4.12 -8.18 2.01
N ALA A 198 -3.54 -9.20 1.36
CA ALA A 198 -4.19 -10.49 1.12
C ALA A 198 -4.24 -11.41 2.36
N ILE A 199 -3.38 -11.19 3.37
CA ILE A 199 -3.27 -12.05 4.56
C ILE A 199 -4.60 -12.17 5.32
N PRO A 200 -5.33 -11.08 5.63
CA PRO A 200 -6.62 -11.16 6.30
C PRO A 200 -7.62 -12.08 5.60
N SER A 201 -7.73 -11.95 4.28
CA SER A 201 -8.63 -12.74 3.46
C SER A 201 -8.25 -14.22 3.44
N ILE A 202 -6.96 -14.55 3.29
CA ILE A 202 -6.47 -15.94 3.35
C ILE A 202 -6.78 -16.56 4.72
N GLY A 203 -6.55 -15.82 5.81
CA GLY A 203 -6.85 -16.27 7.16
C GLY A 203 -8.35 -16.52 7.39
N LEU A 204 -9.21 -15.64 6.87
CA LEU A 204 -10.67 -15.82 6.93
C LEU A 204 -11.16 -16.99 6.07
N MET A 205 -10.55 -17.22 4.91
CA MET A 205 -10.85 -18.40 4.09
C MET A 205 -10.52 -19.69 4.84
N TYR A 206 -9.36 -19.75 5.52
CA TYR A 206 -9.02 -20.86 6.39
C TYR A 206 -10.04 -21.04 7.52
N TYR A 207 -10.39 -19.95 8.21
CA TYR A 207 -11.37 -19.97 9.30
C TYR A 207 -12.73 -20.53 8.83
N PHE A 208 -13.31 -19.97 7.76
CA PHE A 208 -14.62 -20.41 7.28
C PHE A 208 -14.62 -21.83 6.69
N LYS A 209 -13.47 -22.31 6.21
CA LYS A 209 -13.31 -23.69 5.74
C LYS A 209 -13.18 -24.68 6.90
N ARG A 210 -12.41 -24.33 7.94
CA ARG A 210 -12.11 -25.20 9.08
C ARG A 210 -13.26 -25.25 10.09
N TYR A 211 -13.89 -24.11 10.38
CA TYR A 211 -14.94 -23.99 11.38
C TYR A 211 -16.32 -23.98 10.72
N LYS A 212 -17.09 -25.06 10.93
CA LYS A 212 -18.41 -25.24 10.32
C LYS A 212 -19.44 -24.26 10.88
N THR A 213 -19.45 -24.08 12.20
CA THR A 213 -20.33 -23.14 12.92
C THR A 213 -19.64 -21.82 13.16
N THR A 214 -20.32 -20.71 12.84
CA THR A 214 -19.79 -19.36 13.00
C THR A 214 -20.68 -18.62 13.99
N THR A 215 -20.23 -18.49 15.24
CA THR A 215 -20.88 -17.65 16.25
C THR A 215 -20.36 -16.21 16.13
N VAL A 216 -21.11 -15.22 16.64
CA VAL A 216 -20.67 -13.81 16.66
C VAL A 216 -19.31 -13.68 17.36
N LYS A 217 -19.14 -14.34 18.52
CA LYS A 217 -17.88 -14.35 19.26
C LYS A 217 -16.71 -14.88 18.43
N ASN A 218 -16.85 -16.07 17.84
CA ASN A 218 -15.75 -16.69 17.07
C ASN A 218 -15.47 -15.91 15.78
N PHE A 219 -16.49 -15.33 15.16
CA PHE A 219 -16.34 -14.46 14.00
C PHE A 219 -15.55 -13.19 14.33
N LEU A 220 -15.88 -12.50 15.43
CA LEU A 220 -15.12 -11.32 15.88
C LEU A 220 -13.67 -11.68 16.21
N ILE A 221 -13.46 -12.78 16.94
CA ILE A 221 -12.11 -13.27 17.26
C ILE A 221 -11.33 -13.60 15.98
N ALA A 222 -11.96 -14.23 14.99
CA ALA A 222 -11.29 -14.54 13.72
C ALA A 222 -10.85 -13.28 12.97
N ASN A 223 -11.71 -12.25 12.89
CA ASN A 223 -11.35 -10.98 12.25
C ASN A 223 -10.20 -10.28 13.00
N VAL A 224 -10.27 -10.20 14.33
CA VAL A 224 -9.19 -9.62 15.14
C VAL A 224 -7.89 -10.41 14.98
N ALA A 225 -7.97 -11.75 14.97
CA ALA A 225 -6.80 -12.61 14.83
C ALA A 225 -6.10 -12.42 13.48
N VAL A 226 -6.84 -12.33 12.38
CA VAL A 226 -6.20 -12.16 11.07
C VAL A 226 -5.59 -10.76 10.89
N ILE A 227 -6.20 -9.73 11.51
CA ILE A 227 -5.61 -8.38 11.58
C ILE A 227 -4.35 -8.41 12.45
N ALA A 228 -4.38 -9.11 13.58
CA ALA A 228 -3.20 -9.27 14.43
C ALA A 228 -2.07 -10.00 13.70
N VAL A 229 -2.37 -11.01 12.87
CA VAL A 229 -1.37 -11.66 12.01
C VAL A 229 -0.82 -10.69 10.98
N LEU A 230 -1.66 -9.90 10.30
CA LEU A 230 -1.19 -8.85 9.39
C LEU A 230 -0.25 -7.87 10.10
N MET A 231 -0.66 -7.34 11.26
CA MET A 231 0.15 -6.41 12.03
C MET A 231 1.43 -7.04 12.55
N LEU A 232 1.40 -8.31 12.94
CA LEU A 232 2.59 -9.07 13.32
C LEU A 232 3.51 -9.20 12.11
N VAL A 233 3.03 -9.67 10.96
CA VAL A 233 3.88 -9.81 9.78
C VAL A 233 4.44 -8.45 9.35
N TYR A 234 3.62 -7.40 9.30
CA TYR A 234 4.05 -6.07 8.89
C TYR A 234 5.06 -5.44 9.88
N LYS A 235 4.74 -5.42 11.18
CA LYS A 235 5.57 -4.77 12.21
C LYS A 235 6.73 -5.64 12.70
N PHE A 236 6.54 -6.94 12.80
CA PHE A 236 7.49 -7.87 13.43
C PHE A 236 8.61 -8.32 12.49
N SER A 237 8.32 -8.47 11.19
CA SER A 237 9.24 -9.13 10.25
C SER A 237 10.53 -8.32 9.99
N LEU A 238 10.49 -7.20 9.27
CA LEU A 238 11.70 -6.52 8.85
C LEU A 238 12.33 -5.68 9.94
N THR A 239 11.54 -4.82 10.57
CA THR A 239 12.07 -3.80 11.49
C THR A 239 12.84 -4.43 12.63
N TYR A 240 12.32 -5.50 13.24
CA TYR A 240 13.02 -6.12 14.37
C TYR A 240 14.18 -6.99 13.93
N VAL A 241 14.09 -7.65 12.78
CA VAL A 241 15.23 -8.40 12.23
C VAL A 241 16.39 -7.43 11.94
N LEU A 242 16.13 -6.34 11.23
CA LEU A 242 17.15 -5.31 10.97
C LEU A 242 17.65 -4.65 12.27
N LYS A 243 16.78 -4.44 13.28
CA LYS A 243 17.21 -3.99 14.62
C LYS A 243 18.13 -4.99 15.31
N LEU A 244 17.85 -6.29 15.23
CA LEU A 244 18.71 -7.33 15.81
C LEU A 244 20.07 -7.35 15.13
N PHE A 245 20.11 -7.26 13.80
CA PHE A 245 21.37 -7.19 13.05
C PHE A 245 22.14 -5.90 13.38
N GLY A 246 21.48 -4.74 13.38
CA GLY A 246 22.13 -3.46 13.73
C GLY A 246 22.61 -3.41 15.18
N TRP A 247 21.86 -3.98 16.13
CA TRP A 247 22.28 -4.09 17.53
C TRP A 247 23.49 -5.00 17.68
N ALA A 248 23.46 -6.19 17.06
CA ALA A 248 24.56 -7.14 17.13
C ALA A 248 25.83 -6.55 16.53
N GLU A 249 25.70 -5.88 15.38
CA GLU A 249 26.80 -5.15 14.75
C GLU A 249 27.47 -4.17 15.74
N VAL A 250 26.72 -3.25 16.34
CA VAL A 250 27.29 -2.30 17.30
C VAL A 250 27.88 -3.01 18.53
N PHE A 251 27.20 -4.03 19.08
CA PHE A 251 27.66 -4.73 20.27
C PHE A 251 29.00 -5.47 20.05
N PHE A 252 29.10 -6.27 18.98
CA PHE A 252 30.31 -7.07 18.73
C PHE A 252 31.50 -6.18 18.34
N ILE A 253 31.28 -5.07 17.63
CA ILE A 253 32.35 -4.16 17.26
C ILE A 253 32.77 -3.30 18.46
N ASN A 254 31.84 -2.62 19.12
CA ASN A 254 32.19 -1.63 20.16
C ASN A 254 32.59 -2.27 21.49
N ASN A 255 31.96 -3.37 21.89
CA ASN A 255 32.16 -3.97 23.21
C ASN A 255 33.14 -5.15 23.19
N ILE A 256 33.17 -5.95 22.12
CA ILE A 256 34.06 -7.11 22.00
C ILE A 256 35.33 -6.75 21.21
N GLY A 257 35.27 -5.77 20.30
CA GLY A 257 36.42 -5.33 19.50
C GLY A 257 36.65 -6.17 18.24
N LEU A 258 35.60 -6.81 17.70
CA LEU A 258 35.68 -7.51 16.42
C LEU A 258 35.71 -6.54 15.22
N PRO A 259 36.21 -6.96 14.05
CA PRO A 259 36.14 -6.16 12.83
C PRO A 259 34.70 -5.87 12.37
N PHE A 260 34.51 -4.82 11.58
CA PHE A 260 33.22 -4.49 10.95
C PHE A 260 32.61 -5.69 10.20
N ASN A 261 31.29 -5.74 10.17
CA ASN A 261 30.42 -6.81 9.66
C ASN A 261 30.42 -8.11 10.49
N SER A 262 31.27 -8.25 11.50
CA SER A 262 31.33 -9.48 12.30
C SER A 262 30.03 -9.75 13.06
N GLY A 263 29.38 -8.72 13.61
CA GLY A 263 28.11 -8.88 14.33
C GLY A 263 26.99 -9.34 13.40
N SER A 264 26.93 -8.79 12.19
CA SER A 264 26.00 -9.22 11.14
C SER A 264 26.22 -10.67 10.70
N LEU A 265 27.47 -11.10 10.52
CA LEU A 265 27.82 -12.49 10.18
C LEU A 265 27.44 -13.47 11.29
N ILE A 266 27.77 -13.14 12.55
CA ILE A 266 27.41 -13.95 13.72
C ILE A 266 25.89 -14.11 13.81
N MET A 267 25.13 -13.02 13.63
CA MET A 267 23.67 -13.10 13.61
C MET A 267 23.16 -13.97 12.47
N GLY A 268 23.72 -13.87 11.26
CA GLY A 268 23.39 -14.75 10.15
C GLY A 268 23.57 -16.23 10.49
N LEU A 269 24.71 -16.59 11.11
CA LEU A 269 24.98 -17.96 11.55
C LEU A 269 24.02 -18.43 12.65
N LEU A 270 23.67 -17.55 13.60
CA LEU A 270 22.68 -17.85 14.64
C LEU A 270 21.29 -18.11 14.05
N PHE A 271 20.87 -17.35 13.03
CA PHE A 271 19.63 -17.60 12.30
C PHE A 271 19.64 -18.96 11.60
N ILE A 272 20.73 -19.30 10.90
CA ILE A 272 20.90 -20.61 10.25
C ILE A 272 20.83 -21.74 11.28
N ALA A 273 21.56 -21.60 12.39
CA ALA A 273 21.54 -22.57 13.48
C ALA A 273 20.14 -22.73 14.09
N ALA A 274 19.43 -21.63 14.33
CA ALA A 274 18.06 -21.65 14.86
C ALA A 274 17.10 -22.43 13.96
N PHE A 275 17.14 -22.21 12.64
CA PHE A 275 16.32 -22.99 11.71
C PHE A 275 16.75 -24.46 11.64
N TYR A 276 18.06 -24.74 11.58
CA TYR A 276 18.58 -26.10 11.54
C TYR A 276 18.15 -26.91 12.77
N PHE A 277 18.41 -26.39 13.98
CA PHE A 277 18.05 -27.05 15.22
C PHE A 277 16.53 -27.09 15.44
N GLY A 278 15.80 -26.02 15.06
CA GLY A 278 14.34 -25.99 15.12
C GLY A 278 13.69 -27.08 14.25
N LEU A 279 14.15 -27.24 13.00
CA LEU A 279 13.68 -28.29 12.10
C LEU A 279 14.06 -29.69 12.60
N ARG A 280 15.29 -29.87 13.07
CA ARG A 280 15.76 -31.14 13.63
C ARG A 280 14.95 -31.54 14.87
N TYR A 281 14.74 -30.61 15.80
CA TYR A 281 14.00 -30.85 17.03
C TYR A 281 12.52 -31.17 16.77
N THR A 282 11.86 -30.39 15.92
CA THR A 282 10.45 -30.62 15.58
C THR A 282 10.23 -31.94 14.82
N ARG A 283 11.17 -32.34 13.94
CA ARG A 283 11.12 -33.66 13.28
C ARG A 283 11.37 -34.81 14.25
N LYS A 284 12.36 -34.69 15.13
CA LYS A 284 12.71 -35.74 16.10
C LYS A 284 11.54 -36.06 17.06
N ASN A 285 10.72 -35.07 17.39
CA ASN A 285 9.60 -35.21 18.32
C ASN A 285 8.21 -35.37 17.63
N ASP A 286 8.15 -35.54 16.30
CA ASP A 286 6.91 -35.57 15.49
C ASP A 286 5.97 -34.36 15.71
N PHE A 287 6.52 -33.18 16.01
CA PHE A 287 5.75 -31.94 16.17
C PHE A 287 5.43 -31.31 14.80
N ARG A 288 4.48 -31.90 14.07
CA ARG A 288 4.15 -31.53 12.68
C ARG A 288 3.72 -30.08 12.50
N ILE A 289 2.88 -29.56 13.39
CA ILE A 289 2.42 -28.16 13.34
C ILE A 289 3.59 -27.21 13.58
N ALA A 290 4.41 -27.47 14.61
CA ALA A 290 5.59 -26.68 14.90
C ALA A 290 6.62 -26.75 13.76
N ASN A 291 6.82 -27.93 13.15
CA ASN A 291 7.69 -28.07 11.99
C ASN A 291 7.22 -27.22 10.80
N THR A 292 5.92 -27.23 10.52
CA THR A 292 5.32 -26.40 9.47
C THR A 292 5.50 -24.92 9.77
N PHE A 293 5.32 -24.51 11.03
CA PHE A 293 5.55 -23.13 11.46
C PHE A 293 7.02 -22.69 11.26
N VAL A 294 7.99 -23.52 11.65
CA VAL A 294 9.42 -23.25 11.42
C VAL A 294 9.72 -23.15 9.92
N LEU A 295 9.13 -24.01 9.09
CA LEU A 295 9.27 -23.93 7.63
C LEU A 295 8.65 -22.64 7.07
N CYS A 296 7.47 -22.25 7.50
CA CYS A 296 6.83 -21.00 7.08
C CYS A 296 7.71 -19.78 7.42
N LEU A 297 8.25 -19.72 8.65
CA LEU A 297 9.19 -18.67 9.03
C LEU A 297 10.43 -18.69 8.12
N MET A 298 11.07 -19.85 7.96
CA MET A 298 12.27 -19.98 7.12
C MET A 298 12.03 -19.49 5.68
N PHE A 299 10.90 -19.88 5.07
CA PHE A 299 10.57 -19.45 3.71
C PHE A 299 10.18 -17.96 3.62
N LEU A 300 9.56 -17.39 4.66
CA LEU A 300 9.36 -15.95 4.75
C LEU A 300 10.70 -15.20 4.75
N PHE A 301 11.68 -15.67 5.51
CA PHE A 301 13.04 -15.12 5.52
C PHE A 301 13.78 -15.33 4.19
N PHE A 302 13.56 -16.45 3.51
CA PHE A 302 14.10 -16.65 2.16
C PHE A 302 13.49 -15.68 1.15
N GLY A 303 12.19 -15.38 1.20
CA GLY A 303 11.61 -14.33 0.35
C GLY A 303 12.22 -12.94 0.65
N PHE A 304 12.40 -12.65 1.95
CA PHE A 304 13.03 -11.40 2.41
C PHE A 304 14.48 -11.26 1.94
N SER A 305 15.22 -12.35 1.72
CA SER A 305 16.64 -12.30 1.36
C SER A 305 16.96 -11.47 0.11
N SER A 306 15.97 -11.16 -0.73
CA SER A 306 16.10 -10.17 -1.82
C SER A 306 16.63 -8.81 -1.37
N TRP A 307 16.38 -8.41 -0.12
CA TRP A 307 16.90 -7.18 0.48
C TRP A 307 18.42 -7.13 0.64
N LEU A 308 19.10 -8.28 0.64
CA LEU A 308 20.57 -8.32 0.70
C LEU A 308 21.21 -7.65 -0.52
N MET A 309 20.47 -7.48 -1.62
CA MET A 309 20.93 -6.70 -2.77
C MET A 309 21.35 -5.28 -2.36
N LEU A 310 20.59 -4.59 -1.50
CA LEU A 310 20.87 -3.20 -1.12
C LEU A 310 22.25 -3.01 -0.47
N PRO A 311 22.59 -3.69 0.65
CA PRO A 311 23.91 -3.53 1.25
C PRO A 311 25.04 -4.04 0.34
N ILE A 312 24.82 -5.09 -0.45
CA ILE A 312 25.83 -5.60 -1.39
C ILE A 312 26.16 -4.53 -2.44
N ARG A 313 25.15 -3.87 -3.01
CA ARG A 313 25.34 -2.85 -4.05
C ARG A 313 25.83 -1.53 -3.48
N ALA A 314 25.40 -1.15 -2.27
CA ALA A 314 25.94 0.00 -1.56
C ALA A 314 27.45 -0.15 -1.29
N ASN A 315 27.92 -1.33 -0.85
CA ASN A 315 29.36 -1.61 -0.67
C ASN A 315 30.15 -1.64 -1.99
N ALA A 316 29.48 -1.83 -3.14
CA ALA A 316 30.10 -1.77 -4.45
C ALA A 316 30.26 -0.32 -4.97
N ASN A 317 29.86 0.70 -4.19
CA ASN A 317 29.93 2.12 -4.56
C ASN A 317 29.28 2.42 -5.92
N VAL A 318 28.06 1.93 -6.10
CA VAL A 318 27.24 2.23 -7.29
C VAL A 318 26.96 3.73 -7.42
N ILE A 319 26.65 4.19 -8.64
CA ILE A 319 26.50 5.62 -8.97
C ILE A 319 25.30 6.24 -8.22
N ILE A 320 24.13 5.63 -8.34
CA ILE A 320 22.92 5.96 -7.56
C ILE A 320 22.98 5.10 -6.30
N ASN A 321 23.37 5.72 -5.20
CA ASN A 321 23.50 5.07 -3.89
C ASN A 321 22.79 5.89 -2.80
N GLU A 322 21.46 5.99 -2.89
CA GLU A 322 20.70 6.81 -1.95
C GLU A 322 20.83 6.31 -0.51
N ASN A 323 21.14 7.23 0.40
CA ASN A 323 21.39 7.00 1.83
C ASN A 323 22.49 5.97 2.18
N ASN A 324 23.17 5.39 1.19
CA ASN A 324 24.28 4.45 1.33
C ASN A 324 24.08 3.37 2.44
N PRO A 325 23.15 2.42 2.27
CA PRO A 325 22.86 1.37 3.25
C PRO A 325 23.91 0.24 3.27
N SER A 326 25.20 0.59 3.37
CA SER A 326 26.34 -0.33 3.27
C SER A 326 26.55 -1.24 4.50
N ASP A 327 25.77 -1.06 5.57
CA ASP A 327 25.89 -1.85 6.78
C ASP A 327 24.54 -2.06 7.48
N ALA A 328 24.52 -2.93 8.50
CA ALA A 328 23.27 -3.28 9.18
C ALA A 328 22.58 -2.07 9.84
N ARG A 329 23.34 -1.06 10.31
CA ARG A 329 22.74 0.15 10.89
C ARG A 329 22.22 1.09 9.82
N SER A 330 23.01 1.39 8.80
CA SER A 330 22.58 2.26 7.69
C SER A 330 21.42 1.64 6.91
N LEU A 331 21.39 0.32 6.73
CA LEU A 331 20.26 -0.40 6.13
C LEU A 331 18.98 -0.31 6.97
N LEU A 332 19.09 -0.35 8.31
CA LEU A 332 17.94 -0.14 9.20
C LEU A 332 17.43 1.30 9.12
N ALA A 333 18.33 2.29 9.06
CA ALA A 333 17.96 3.69 8.91
C ALA A 333 17.27 3.96 7.56
N TYR A 334 17.81 3.37 6.49
CA TYR A 334 17.22 3.32 5.14
C TYR A 334 15.80 2.74 5.20
N TYR A 335 15.63 1.52 5.73
CA TYR A 335 14.32 0.89 5.84
C TYR A 335 13.30 1.71 6.64
N ASN A 336 13.73 2.28 7.76
CA ASN A 336 12.87 3.10 8.63
C ASN A 336 12.63 4.50 8.08
N ARG A 337 13.25 4.89 6.95
CA ARG A 337 13.09 6.20 6.34
C ARG A 337 13.48 7.33 7.30
N GLU A 338 14.53 7.14 8.10
CA GLU A 338 14.95 8.07 9.18
C GLU A 338 15.36 9.48 8.68
N GLN A 339 15.49 9.67 7.36
CA GLN A 339 15.70 10.97 6.72
C GLN A 339 14.43 11.81 6.57
N TYR A 340 13.25 11.20 6.58
CA TYR A 340 11.98 11.90 6.42
C TYR A 340 11.40 12.22 7.81
N PRO A 341 10.73 13.37 7.96
CA PRO A 341 9.94 13.62 9.17
C PRO A 341 8.98 12.46 9.43
N GLY A 342 8.90 12.02 10.68
CA GLY A 342 7.93 11.00 11.05
C GLY A 342 6.52 11.50 10.75
N VAL A 343 5.74 10.71 10.01
CA VAL A 343 4.29 10.98 9.91
C VAL A 343 3.64 10.55 11.21
N ASP A 344 2.80 11.44 11.76
CA ASP A 344 2.06 11.12 12.96
C ASP A 344 1.15 9.92 12.76
N SER A 345 0.97 9.15 13.83
CA SER A 345 0.16 7.94 13.80
C SER A 345 -1.27 8.29 13.38
N PRO A 346 -1.89 7.52 12.46
CA PRO A 346 -3.23 7.84 12.00
C PRO A 346 -4.33 7.62 13.06
N VAL A 347 -3.97 7.09 14.22
CA VAL A 347 -4.90 6.82 15.33
C VAL A 347 -4.78 7.85 16.44
N TYR A 348 -3.58 8.38 16.68
CA TYR A 348 -3.31 9.36 17.73
C TYR A 348 -2.01 10.10 17.41
N GLY A 349 -2.04 11.43 17.47
CA GLY A 349 -0.92 12.28 17.06
C GLY A 349 -1.33 13.76 17.03
N ALA A 350 -0.47 14.62 16.52
CA ALA A 350 -0.73 16.05 16.44
C ALA A 350 -1.70 16.39 15.31
N TYR A 351 -2.52 17.42 15.55
CA TYR A 351 -3.26 18.09 14.50
C TYR A 351 -2.41 19.21 13.90
N TYR A 352 -2.78 19.68 12.70
CA TYR A 352 -2.10 20.78 12.03
C TYR A 352 -2.10 22.10 12.82
N SER A 353 -3.00 22.22 13.81
CA SER A 353 -3.07 23.37 14.71
C SER A 353 -1.87 23.47 15.66
N ASP A 354 -1.06 22.41 15.80
CA ASP A 354 0.20 22.42 16.57
C ASP A 354 1.19 23.48 16.05
N LEU A 355 1.05 23.87 14.77
CA LEU A 355 1.77 25.01 14.17
C LEU A 355 1.58 26.33 14.94
N PHE A 356 0.47 26.50 15.65
CA PHE A 356 0.14 27.70 16.43
C PHE A 356 0.25 27.48 17.93
N ALA A 357 0.74 26.31 18.35
CA ALA A 357 0.89 25.99 19.75
C ALA A 357 2.23 26.49 20.30
N PRO A 358 2.33 26.74 21.61
CA PRO A 358 3.62 26.90 22.25
C PRO A 358 4.49 25.65 22.05
N ALA A 359 5.79 25.87 22.12
CA ALA A 359 6.83 24.86 22.25
C ALA A 359 6.41 23.69 23.17
N GLY A 360 6.34 22.47 22.63
CA GLY A 360 6.14 21.26 23.44
C GLY A 360 7.42 20.82 24.16
N GLN A 361 7.38 19.65 24.81
CA GLN A 361 8.49 19.15 25.62
C GLN A 361 9.68 18.76 24.75
N GLU A 362 10.90 19.07 25.23
CA GLU A 362 12.13 18.55 24.62
C GLU A 362 12.18 17.03 24.77
N MET A 363 12.58 16.35 23.70
CA MET A 363 12.70 14.90 23.65
C MET A 363 14.01 14.48 22.98
N ASP A 364 14.56 13.37 23.44
CA ASP A 364 15.72 12.74 22.82
C ASP A 364 15.36 12.14 21.44
N ASP A 365 16.13 12.45 20.41
CA ASP A 365 16.18 11.68 19.17
C ASP A 365 16.87 10.32 19.40
N LYS A 366 16.76 9.42 18.43
CA LYS A 366 17.49 8.16 18.43
C LYS A 366 18.97 8.40 18.09
N PRO A 367 19.92 7.75 18.78
CA PRO A 367 21.32 7.82 18.40
C PRO A 367 21.52 7.19 17.01
N LYS A 368 22.13 7.97 16.11
CA LYS A 368 22.54 7.59 14.77
C LYS A 368 24.00 7.17 14.83
N TYR A 369 24.26 5.92 14.49
CA TYR A 369 25.59 5.33 14.51
C TYR A 369 26.13 5.28 13.08
N GLU A 370 27.38 5.70 12.90
CA GLU A 370 28.13 5.54 11.66
C GLU A 370 29.47 4.85 11.94
N ARG A 371 30.03 4.21 10.91
CA ARG A 371 31.34 3.58 10.97
C ARG A 371 32.42 4.65 11.01
N ASP A 372 33.32 4.56 11.99
CA ASP A 372 34.57 5.30 11.99
C ASP A 372 35.72 4.36 11.68
N GLU A 373 36.22 4.43 10.44
CA GLU A 373 37.32 3.58 9.97
C GLU A 373 38.63 3.82 10.75
N LYS A 374 38.81 5.01 11.35
CA LYS A 374 40.02 5.34 12.12
C LYS A 374 40.05 4.64 13.47
N SER A 375 38.93 4.66 14.21
CA SER A 375 38.83 3.96 15.50
C SER A 375 38.46 2.49 15.38
N GLY A 376 37.96 2.05 14.21
CA GLY A 376 37.43 0.71 14.01
C GLY A 376 36.13 0.45 14.78
N LYS A 377 35.37 1.51 15.11
CA LYS A 377 34.15 1.46 15.93
C LYS A 377 32.98 2.16 15.26
N TYR A 378 31.78 1.91 15.78
CA TYR A 378 30.59 2.69 15.47
C TYR A 378 30.47 3.88 16.44
N ILE A 379 30.46 5.11 15.91
CA ILE A 379 30.34 6.35 16.70
C ILE A 379 28.97 6.99 16.50
N ILE A 380 28.50 7.72 17.52
CA ILE A 380 27.26 8.50 17.43
C ILE A 380 27.59 9.81 16.71
N VAL A 381 26.88 10.10 15.62
CA VAL A 381 27.13 11.27 14.76
C VAL A 381 26.08 12.38 14.89
N ASN A 382 24.96 12.14 15.58
CA ASN A 382 23.95 13.15 15.84
C ASN A 382 23.96 13.63 17.29
N TYR A 383 23.67 14.93 17.47
CA TYR A 383 23.18 15.44 18.74
C TYR A 383 21.76 14.91 18.92
N TYR A 384 21.59 13.95 19.82
CA TYR A 384 20.32 13.28 20.01
C TYR A 384 19.63 13.69 21.32
N LYS A 385 20.37 14.16 22.32
CA LYS A 385 19.77 14.61 23.59
C LYS A 385 19.02 15.92 23.40
N ASN A 386 17.77 15.98 23.82
CA ASN A 386 16.88 17.15 23.65
C ASN A 386 16.87 17.69 22.21
N ALA A 387 17.05 16.80 21.23
CA ALA A 387 17.23 17.18 19.83
C ALA A 387 15.91 17.37 19.07
N LEU A 388 14.82 16.83 19.63
CA LEU A 388 13.49 16.97 19.07
C LEU A 388 12.61 17.77 20.03
N GLN A 389 11.61 18.41 19.45
CA GLN A 389 10.52 19.00 20.19
C GLN A 389 9.27 18.19 19.90
N ASP A 390 8.66 17.68 20.96
CA ASP A 390 7.37 17.02 20.87
C ASP A 390 6.27 18.05 20.60
N SER A 391 5.16 17.60 19.99
CA SER A 391 3.99 18.45 19.78
C SER A 391 3.33 18.82 21.11
N HIS A 392 2.63 19.95 21.15
CA HIS A 392 1.99 20.43 22.34
C HIS A 392 0.78 19.55 22.72
N GLU A 393 0.67 19.14 23.98
CA GLU A 393 -0.34 18.16 24.44
C GLU A 393 -1.80 18.57 24.12
N LYS A 394 -2.10 19.87 24.14
CA LYS A 394 -3.43 20.39 23.76
C LYS A 394 -3.76 20.23 22.27
N HIS A 395 -2.76 20.05 21.42
CA HIS A 395 -2.90 19.92 19.97
C HIS A 395 -2.73 18.49 19.48
N LYS A 396 -2.61 17.53 20.41
CA LYS A 396 -2.67 16.10 20.14
C LYS A 396 -4.07 15.56 20.38
N GLY A 397 -4.45 14.54 19.62
CA GLY A 397 -5.72 13.87 19.84
C GLY A 397 -5.88 12.59 19.05
N ILE A 398 -7.04 11.96 19.22
CA ILE A 398 -7.42 10.78 18.47
C ILE A 398 -7.78 11.16 17.03
N LEU A 399 -7.47 10.26 16.10
CA LEU A 399 -7.83 10.42 14.69
C LEU A 399 -7.31 11.75 14.07
N PRO A 400 -6.01 12.04 14.11
CA PRO A 400 -5.43 13.22 13.46
C PRO A 400 -5.45 13.03 11.94
N ARG A 401 -6.54 13.44 11.27
CA ARG A 401 -6.67 13.39 9.81
C ARG A 401 -6.11 14.66 9.18
N MET A 402 -6.38 15.81 9.80
CA MET A 402 -5.77 17.10 9.46
C MET A 402 -4.53 17.30 10.34
N TRP A 403 -3.41 16.70 9.93
CA TRP A 403 -2.19 16.63 10.74
C TRP A 403 -1.07 17.54 10.21
N SER A 404 -1.06 17.83 8.90
CA SER A 404 0.09 18.49 8.27
C SER A 404 0.05 20.01 8.42
N GLY A 405 0.93 20.57 9.25
CA GLY A 405 1.08 22.03 9.39
C GLY A 405 1.43 22.76 8.08
N GLN A 406 2.12 22.08 7.14
CA GLN A 406 2.43 22.63 5.81
C GLN A 406 1.19 22.84 4.93
N HIS A 407 0.10 22.14 5.24
CA HIS A 407 -1.15 22.16 4.48
C HIS A 407 -2.28 22.85 5.27
N ALA A 408 -1.92 23.62 6.31
CA ALA A 408 -2.85 24.36 7.16
C ALA A 408 -3.80 25.26 6.36
N GLU A 409 -3.28 25.92 5.32
CA GLU A 409 -4.08 26.78 4.44
C GLU A 409 -5.19 25.99 3.75
N ASN A 410 -4.87 24.85 3.11
CA ASN A 410 -5.87 24.04 2.42
C ASN A 410 -6.91 23.47 3.40
N TYR A 411 -6.49 23.03 4.59
CA TYR A 411 -7.44 22.60 5.62
C TYR A 411 -8.40 23.72 5.99
N MET A 412 -7.90 24.93 6.29
CA MET A 412 -8.75 26.06 6.68
C MET A 412 -9.64 26.56 5.54
N LYS A 413 -9.13 26.54 4.30
CA LYS A 413 -9.82 26.99 3.09
C LYS A 413 -11.02 26.10 2.76
N PHE A 414 -10.85 24.78 2.83
CA PHE A 414 -11.89 23.83 2.41
C PHE A 414 -12.73 23.27 3.55
N PHE A 415 -12.20 23.20 4.77
CA PHE A 415 -12.87 22.57 5.93
C PHE A 415 -13.21 23.53 7.06
N GLY A 416 -12.83 24.81 6.94
CA GLY A 416 -13.17 25.89 7.87
C GLY A 416 -11.99 26.33 8.73
N PRO A 417 -11.96 27.61 9.14
CA PRO A 417 -10.84 28.18 9.89
C PRO A 417 -10.77 27.59 11.31
N LEU A 418 -9.58 27.57 11.92
CA LEU A 418 -9.45 27.23 13.34
C LEU A 418 -10.10 28.30 14.21
N ASP A 419 -10.82 27.89 15.24
CA ASP A 419 -11.27 28.82 16.27
C ASP A 419 -10.12 29.14 17.23
N PHE A 420 -10.21 30.29 17.89
CA PHE A 420 -9.23 30.75 18.86
C PHE A 420 -9.91 31.61 19.93
N LYS A 421 -9.32 31.60 21.14
CA LYS A 421 -9.80 32.37 22.29
C LYS A 421 -8.81 33.46 22.62
N MET A 422 -9.28 34.63 23.01
CA MET A 422 -8.39 35.67 23.53
C MET A 422 -7.90 35.27 24.92
N THR A 423 -6.59 35.36 25.16
CA THR A 423 -5.98 35.10 26.48
C THR A 423 -6.02 36.36 27.36
N GLN A 424 -6.16 37.53 26.74
CA GLN A 424 -6.25 38.83 27.40
C GLN A 424 -7.47 39.60 26.90
N SER A 425 -8.09 40.39 27.77
CA SER A 425 -9.24 41.23 27.42
C SER A 425 -8.78 42.66 27.13
N ASN A 426 -8.64 43.01 25.85
CA ASN A 426 -8.35 44.36 25.36
C ASN A 426 -9.37 44.72 24.27
N ASP A 427 -9.91 45.94 24.30
CA ASP A 427 -10.87 46.43 23.31
C ASP A 427 -10.30 46.45 21.89
N GLU A 428 -9.04 46.84 21.72
CA GLU A 428 -8.35 46.86 20.42
C GLU A 428 -8.18 45.44 19.86
N LEU A 429 -7.79 44.49 20.72
CA LEU A 429 -7.68 43.08 20.33
C LEU A 429 -9.05 42.51 19.95
N ARG A 430 -10.09 42.86 20.71
CA ARG A 430 -11.47 42.42 20.43
C ARG A 430 -11.95 42.96 19.07
N GLU A 431 -11.65 44.21 18.76
CA GLU A 431 -11.96 44.80 17.45
C GLU A 431 -11.20 44.08 16.33
N ALA A 432 -9.89 43.86 16.48
CA ALA A 432 -9.08 43.14 15.51
C ALA A 432 -9.57 41.70 15.28
N VAL A 433 -9.90 40.97 16.36
CA VAL A 433 -10.46 39.61 16.28
C VAL A 433 -11.79 39.60 15.55
N ASN A 434 -12.69 40.54 15.86
CA ASN A 434 -13.98 40.66 15.20
C ASN A 434 -13.83 41.01 13.72
N GLN A 435 -12.89 41.90 13.39
CA GLN A 435 -12.58 42.27 12.01
C GLN A 435 -12.05 41.06 11.22
N VAL A 436 -11.13 40.29 11.79
CA VAL A 436 -10.57 39.11 11.10
C VAL A 436 -11.61 38.00 10.94
N LYS A 437 -12.39 37.71 11.98
CA LYS A 437 -13.45 36.69 11.90
C LYS A 437 -14.55 37.08 10.91
N SER A 438 -14.99 38.34 10.93
CA SER A 438 -16.03 38.84 10.01
C SER A 438 -15.51 38.98 8.59
N GLY A 439 -14.31 39.54 8.42
CA GLY A 439 -13.67 39.69 7.11
C GLY A 439 -13.42 38.34 6.43
N TYR A 440 -12.98 37.32 7.18
CA TYR A 440 -12.86 35.98 6.62
C TYR A 440 -14.21 35.36 6.24
N ALA A 441 -15.23 35.51 7.10
CA ALA A 441 -16.58 35.02 6.82
C ALA A 441 -17.22 35.70 5.59
N ASN A 442 -16.91 36.97 5.35
CA ASN A 442 -17.38 37.75 4.21
C ASN A 442 -16.52 37.57 2.94
N GLY A 443 -15.38 36.88 3.02
CA GLY A 443 -14.43 36.74 1.91
C GLY A 443 -13.62 38.01 1.61
N GLU A 444 -13.57 38.97 2.54
CA GLU A 444 -12.75 40.19 2.47
C GLU A 444 -11.28 39.90 2.82
N ILE A 445 -11.04 38.85 3.62
CA ILE A 445 -9.72 38.40 4.06
C ILE A 445 -9.54 36.95 3.58
N ASP A 446 -8.38 36.66 3.00
CA ASP A 446 -8.05 35.31 2.55
C ASP A 446 -7.48 34.42 3.67
N THR A 447 -7.31 33.12 3.38
CA THR A 447 -6.81 32.15 4.37
C THR A 447 -5.37 32.41 4.79
N GLU A 448 -4.53 32.95 3.91
CA GLU A 448 -3.14 33.29 4.20
C GLU A 448 -3.06 34.45 5.20
N GLN A 449 -3.89 35.47 5.02
CA GLN A 449 -4.04 36.60 5.92
C GLN A 449 -4.60 36.15 7.28
N TYR A 450 -5.57 35.22 7.29
CA TYR A 450 -6.08 34.63 8.54
C TYR A 450 -4.98 33.90 9.32
N ILE A 451 -4.20 33.05 8.64
CA ILE A 451 -3.05 32.34 9.24
C ILE A 451 -2.01 33.34 9.75
N SER A 452 -1.75 34.40 8.99
CA SER A 452 -0.81 35.46 9.39
C SER A 452 -1.27 36.18 10.65
N PHE A 453 -2.58 36.42 10.81
CA PHE A 453 -3.15 36.93 12.06
C PHE A 453 -2.90 35.97 13.22
N LEU A 454 -3.17 34.66 13.04
CA LEU A 454 -2.97 33.68 14.10
C LEU A 454 -1.52 33.62 14.58
N ARG A 455 -0.56 33.74 13.67
CA ARG A 455 0.88 33.76 13.99
C ARG A 455 1.31 35.06 14.67
N ARG A 456 0.76 36.20 14.25
CA ARG A 456 1.17 37.51 14.75
C ARG A 456 0.63 37.81 16.14
N PHE A 457 -0.52 37.24 16.50
CA PHE A 457 -1.19 37.48 17.76
C PHE A 457 -1.10 36.27 18.72
N ASP A 458 -0.17 35.35 18.50
CA ASP A 458 0.00 34.10 19.25
C ASP A 458 0.20 34.32 20.78
N GLU A 459 0.82 35.41 21.20
CA GLU A 459 0.94 35.80 22.61
C GLU A 459 -0.40 36.21 23.26
N TYR A 460 -1.37 36.62 22.44
CA TYR A 460 -2.65 37.20 22.88
C TYR A 460 -3.87 36.31 22.61
N ILE A 461 -3.69 35.22 21.86
CA ILE A 461 -4.73 34.26 21.52
C ILE A 461 -4.28 32.82 21.75
N GLU A 462 -5.23 31.96 22.09
CA GLU A 462 -5.04 30.51 22.20
C GLU A 462 -5.85 29.82 21.09
N VAL A 463 -5.15 29.33 20.06
CA VAL A 463 -5.75 28.58 18.96
C VAL A 463 -6.28 27.24 19.49
N GLN A 464 -7.53 26.92 19.16
CA GLN A 464 -8.15 25.66 19.52
C GLN A 464 -7.85 24.61 18.43
N PRO A 465 -7.56 23.36 18.80
CA PRO A 465 -7.39 22.29 17.82
C PRO A 465 -8.70 21.97 17.10
N PRO A 466 -8.63 21.40 15.88
CA PRO A 466 -9.81 20.87 15.22
C PRO A 466 -10.44 19.77 16.09
N THR A 467 -11.77 19.69 16.07
CA THR A 467 -12.48 18.66 16.82
C THR A 467 -12.30 17.29 16.16
N VAL A 468 -12.61 16.22 16.91
CA VAL A 468 -12.68 14.87 16.34
C VAL A 468 -13.70 14.81 15.20
N TRP A 469 -14.79 15.59 15.29
CA TRP A 469 -15.81 15.63 14.25
C TRP A 469 -15.31 16.32 12.97
N ASP A 470 -14.52 17.38 13.09
CA ASP A 470 -13.90 18.02 11.92
C ASP A 470 -12.98 17.05 11.18
N ASN A 471 -12.22 16.25 11.94
CA ASN A 471 -11.39 15.18 11.38
C ASN A 471 -12.22 14.06 10.74
N ILE A 472 -13.35 13.66 11.34
CA ILE A 472 -14.27 12.69 10.73
C ILE A 472 -14.84 13.25 9.42
N LYS A 473 -15.28 14.51 9.41
CA LYS A 473 -15.78 15.19 8.22
C LYS A 473 -14.72 15.21 7.11
N TYR A 474 -13.51 15.63 7.43
CA TYR A 474 -12.37 15.59 6.50
C TYR A 474 -12.09 14.19 5.95
N MET A 475 -12.11 13.17 6.81
CA MET A 475 -11.92 11.78 6.40
C MET A 475 -12.97 11.32 5.39
N PHE A 476 -14.26 11.62 5.61
CA PHE A 476 -15.32 11.17 4.71
C PHE A 476 -15.42 12.00 3.44
N GLU A 477 -15.25 13.32 3.51
CA GLU A 477 -15.37 14.22 2.35
C GLU A 477 -14.12 14.15 1.46
N PHE A 478 -12.92 14.29 2.05
CA PHE A 478 -11.68 14.31 1.28
C PHE A 478 -11.07 12.92 1.14
N GLN A 479 -10.72 12.24 2.23
CA GLN A 479 -9.91 11.02 2.13
C GLN A 479 -10.69 9.85 1.51
N PHE A 480 -11.93 9.62 1.94
CA PHE A 480 -12.78 8.57 1.39
C PHE A 480 -13.61 9.05 0.20
N GLY A 481 -14.07 10.29 0.18
CA GLY A 481 -14.82 10.85 -0.94
C GLY A 481 -13.90 11.20 -2.12
N TYR A 482 -13.12 12.27 -1.98
CA TYR A 482 -12.29 12.80 -3.06
C TYR A 482 -11.10 11.91 -3.45
N MET A 483 -10.40 11.30 -2.49
CA MET A 483 -9.18 10.52 -2.75
C MET A 483 -9.44 9.04 -3.04
N TYR A 484 -10.53 8.46 -2.55
CA TYR A 484 -10.88 7.06 -2.82
C TYR A 484 -12.05 6.92 -3.78
N TRP A 485 -13.23 7.43 -3.40
CA TRP A 485 -14.46 7.21 -4.13
C TRP A 485 -14.39 7.79 -5.55
N ARG A 486 -13.73 8.93 -5.73
CA ARG A 486 -13.49 9.51 -7.05
C ARG A 486 -12.76 8.55 -8.01
N TYR A 487 -11.64 7.98 -7.58
CA TYR A 487 -10.86 7.01 -8.37
C TYR A 487 -11.61 5.70 -8.54
N PHE A 488 -12.32 5.24 -7.52
CA PHE A 488 -13.23 4.09 -7.65
C PHE A 488 -14.24 4.34 -8.78
N MET A 489 -14.88 5.51 -8.80
CA MET A 489 -15.87 5.88 -9.81
C MET A 489 -15.25 6.07 -11.20
N TRP A 490 -13.99 6.50 -11.34
CA TRP A 490 -13.32 6.51 -12.65
C TRP A 490 -13.38 5.13 -13.34
N ASN A 491 -13.22 4.07 -12.56
CA ASN A 491 -13.20 2.70 -13.08
C ASN A 491 -14.61 2.15 -13.39
N PHE A 492 -15.66 2.65 -12.73
CA PHE A 492 -17.01 2.05 -12.82
C PHE A 492 -18.08 2.95 -13.43
N THR A 493 -17.82 4.26 -13.55
CA THR A 493 -18.75 5.23 -14.13
C THR A 493 -18.13 6.08 -15.22
N GLY A 494 -16.83 6.36 -15.15
CA GLY A 494 -16.08 7.14 -16.12
C GLY A 494 -15.41 8.37 -15.52
N LYS A 495 -14.63 9.08 -16.33
CA LYS A 495 -13.73 10.19 -15.93
C LYS A 495 -13.86 11.38 -16.88
N ASN A 496 -13.71 12.60 -16.36
CA ASN A 496 -13.88 13.81 -17.16
C ASN A 496 -12.64 14.24 -17.96
N ASN A 497 -11.42 14.02 -17.44
CA ASN A 497 -10.13 14.29 -18.10
C ASN A 497 -8.98 13.55 -17.38
N ASP A 498 -7.76 13.60 -17.92
CA ASP A 498 -6.53 13.00 -17.39
C ASP A 498 -5.73 13.89 -16.43
N VAL A 499 -6.17 15.12 -16.19
CA VAL A 499 -5.45 16.08 -15.35
C VAL A 499 -5.61 15.71 -13.86
N GLN A 500 -4.51 15.75 -13.12
CA GLN A 500 -4.52 15.51 -11.68
C GLN A 500 -5.40 16.55 -10.99
N GLY A 501 -6.49 16.09 -10.37
CA GLY A 501 -7.35 17.00 -9.62
C GLY A 501 -6.70 17.47 -8.32
N ARG A 502 -6.86 18.77 -8.04
CA ARG A 502 -6.36 19.48 -6.85
C ARG A 502 -7.50 20.11 -6.07
N TYR A 503 -8.52 19.30 -5.81
CA TYR A 503 -9.82 19.71 -5.28
C TYR A 503 -10.51 20.78 -6.17
N ASP A 504 -10.31 20.64 -7.48
CA ASP A 504 -10.79 21.51 -8.55
C ASP A 504 -11.67 20.72 -9.55
N GLU A 505 -11.94 21.30 -10.72
CA GLU A 505 -12.77 20.68 -11.76
C GLU A 505 -12.09 19.49 -12.46
N ASN A 506 -10.81 19.23 -12.20
CA ASN A 506 -10.02 18.20 -12.88
C ASN A 506 -10.09 16.84 -12.20
N GLY A 507 -9.96 15.77 -13.00
CA GLY A 507 -9.94 14.39 -12.52
C GLY A 507 -11.22 14.02 -11.76
N ASN A 508 -12.38 14.54 -12.13
CA ASN A 508 -13.65 14.15 -11.55
C ASN A 508 -14.26 12.95 -12.28
N TRP A 509 -15.07 12.15 -11.56
CA TRP A 509 -15.81 11.08 -12.21
C TRP A 509 -17.04 11.62 -12.94
N LEU A 510 -17.28 11.08 -14.12
CA LEU A 510 -18.32 11.52 -15.06
C LEU A 510 -19.17 10.31 -15.44
N SER A 511 -20.49 10.39 -15.28
CA SER A 511 -21.37 9.26 -15.56
C SER A 511 -21.86 9.16 -17.00
N GLY A 512 -22.04 10.30 -17.67
CA GLY A 512 -22.78 10.40 -18.93
C GLY A 512 -24.29 10.63 -18.75
N ILE A 513 -24.77 10.72 -17.50
CA ILE A 513 -26.16 11.05 -17.19
C ILE A 513 -26.22 12.53 -16.83
N GLY A 514 -26.72 13.36 -17.76
CA GLY A 514 -26.70 14.83 -17.67
C GLY A 514 -27.13 15.37 -16.31
N ILE A 515 -28.29 14.96 -15.80
CA ILE A 515 -28.81 15.44 -14.49
C ILE A 515 -27.83 15.14 -13.34
N ILE A 516 -27.23 13.95 -13.31
CA ILE A 516 -26.31 13.54 -12.22
C ILE A 516 -24.98 14.27 -12.31
N ASP A 517 -24.49 14.48 -13.53
CA ASP A 517 -23.22 15.15 -13.76
C ASP A 517 -23.36 16.67 -13.54
N GLU A 518 -24.46 17.28 -13.99
CA GLU A 518 -24.74 18.71 -13.82
C GLU A 518 -24.90 19.12 -12.35
N MET A 519 -25.50 18.26 -11.52
CA MET A 519 -25.61 18.50 -10.07
C MET A 519 -24.26 18.57 -9.35
N ARG A 520 -23.19 18.00 -9.93
CA ARG A 520 -21.87 17.92 -9.28
C ARG A 520 -20.80 18.75 -9.96
N LEU A 521 -20.83 18.83 -11.28
CA LEU A 521 -19.79 19.40 -12.13
C LEU A 521 -20.27 20.62 -12.92
N GLY A 522 -21.52 21.03 -12.75
CA GLY A 522 -22.15 22.05 -13.57
C GLY A 522 -22.44 21.57 -15.00
N SER A 523 -22.91 22.50 -15.85
CA SER A 523 -23.36 22.20 -17.22
C SER A 523 -22.33 21.38 -18.00
N GLN A 524 -22.75 20.22 -18.49
CA GLN A 524 -21.94 19.41 -19.41
C GLN A 524 -22.23 19.76 -20.88
N ASN A 525 -23.06 20.77 -21.11
CA ASN A 525 -23.37 21.32 -22.43
C ASN A 525 -22.43 22.48 -22.76
N ASN A 526 -22.06 22.61 -24.04
CA ASN A 526 -21.20 23.68 -24.56
C ASN A 526 -19.81 23.77 -23.90
N LEU A 527 -19.24 22.62 -23.52
CA LEU A 527 -17.87 22.56 -23.01
C LEU A 527 -16.85 23.07 -24.04
N PRO A 528 -15.76 23.73 -23.59
CA PRO A 528 -14.61 24.04 -24.44
C PRO A 528 -14.12 22.81 -25.21
N SER A 529 -13.61 23.02 -26.43
CA SER A 529 -13.13 21.95 -27.30
C SER A 529 -12.11 21.04 -26.63
N ASP A 530 -11.23 21.62 -25.81
CA ASP A 530 -10.12 20.91 -25.19
C ASP A 530 -10.60 19.95 -24.09
N ILE A 531 -11.67 20.30 -23.39
CA ILE A 531 -12.33 19.43 -22.39
C ILE A 531 -13.19 18.39 -23.10
N LYS A 532 -13.98 18.81 -24.10
CA LYS A 532 -14.92 17.94 -24.81
C LYS A 532 -14.21 16.84 -25.59
N ASN A 533 -13.07 17.16 -26.21
CA ASN A 533 -12.30 16.25 -27.04
C ASN A 533 -11.09 15.64 -26.32
N ASN A 534 -10.99 15.80 -24.99
CA ASN A 534 -9.95 15.15 -24.20
C ASN A 534 -10.08 13.61 -24.36
N LYS A 535 -8.99 12.94 -24.74
CA LYS A 535 -9.00 11.50 -25.03
C LYS A 535 -9.28 10.62 -23.81
N ALA A 536 -8.98 11.12 -22.62
CA ALA A 536 -9.27 10.44 -21.35
C ALA A 536 -10.70 10.67 -20.85
N ARG A 537 -11.48 11.56 -21.50
CA ARG A 537 -12.89 11.75 -21.17
C ARG A 537 -13.69 10.52 -21.60
N ASN A 538 -14.31 9.83 -20.65
CA ASN A 538 -15.12 8.63 -20.91
C ASN A 538 -16.35 8.56 -19.99
N THR A 539 -17.37 7.84 -20.43
CA THR A 539 -18.65 7.67 -19.72
C THR A 539 -19.15 6.24 -19.85
N TYR A 540 -19.43 5.59 -18.73
CA TYR A 540 -19.90 4.20 -18.67
C TYR A 540 -21.36 4.07 -18.22
N PHE A 541 -22.06 5.18 -18.00
CA PHE A 541 -23.50 5.22 -17.66
C PHE A 541 -23.85 4.34 -16.45
N PHE A 542 -22.94 4.26 -15.47
CA PHE A 542 -23.02 3.38 -14.31
C PHE A 542 -23.13 1.87 -14.61
N LEU A 543 -23.03 1.42 -15.86
CA LEU A 543 -23.25 0.01 -16.21
C LEU A 543 -22.29 -0.94 -15.47
N PRO A 544 -20.97 -0.70 -15.44
CA PRO A 544 -20.05 -1.54 -14.66
C PRO A 544 -20.38 -1.53 -13.17
N LEU A 545 -20.74 -0.37 -12.61
CA LEU A 545 -21.11 -0.24 -11.19
C LEU A 545 -22.35 -1.07 -10.86
N ILE A 546 -23.41 -0.95 -11.67
CA ILE A 546 -24.68 -1.66 -11.48
C ILE A 546 -24.45 -3.18 -11.58
N LEU A 547 -23.67 -3.64 -12.57
CA LEU A 547 -23.31 -5.05 -12.70
C LEU A 547 -22.52 -5.55 -11.49
N GLY A 548 -21.60 -4.75 -10.97
CA GLY A 548 -20.87 -5.04 -9.74
C GLY A 548 -21.81 -5.18 -8.53
N ILE A 549 -22.75 -4.25 -8.36
CA ILE A 549 -23.76 -4.30 -7.27
C ILE A 549 -24.64 -5.55 -7.39
N ILE A 550 -25.14 -5.86 -8.58
CA ILE A 550 -25.93 -7.09 -8.82
C ILE A 550 -25.09 -8.33 -8.47
N GLY A 551 -23.82 -8.35 -8.85
CA GLY A 551 -22.88 -9.43 -8.51
C GLY A 551 -22.68 -9.58 -7.00
N ILE A 552 -22.54 -8.47 -6.27
CA ILE A 552 -22.43 -8.45 -4.81
C ILE A 552 -23.70 -9.00 -4.16
N LEU A 553 -24.88 -8.53 -4.56
CA LEU A 553 -26.17 -8.99 -4.04
C LEU A 553 -26.36 -10.50 -4.30
N PHE A 554 -26.02 -10.96 -5.50
CA PHE A 554 -26.02 -12.38 -5.84
C PHE A 554 -25.05 -13.17 -4.94
N GLN A 555 -23.83 -12.69 -4.74
CA GLN A 555 -22.83 -13.37 -3.91
C GLN A 555 -23.26 -13.46 -2.44
N VAL A 556 -23.76 -12.37 -1.85
CA VAL A 556 -24.28 -12.32 -0.48
C VAL A 556 -25.40 -13.35 -0.30
N SER A 557 -26.32 -13.43 -1.27
CA SER A 557 -27.44 -14.37 -1.23
C SER A 557 -27.03 -15.84 -1.30
N LYS A 558 -25.92 -16.15 -2.01
CA LYS A 558 -25.47 -17.53 -2.25
C LYS A 558 -24.43 -18.02 -1.27
N ASN A 559 -23.50 -17.17 -0.87
CA ASN A 559 -22.40 -17.51 0.02
C ASN A 559 -21.90 -16.28 0.81
N PRO A 560 -22.56 -15.94 1.93
CA PRO A 560 -22.19 -14.77 2.73
C PRO A 560 -20.79 -14.87 3.35
N LYS A 561 -20.29 -16.08 3.63
CA LYS A 561 -18.92 -16.29 4.14
C LYS A 561 -17.88 -15.89 3.10
N GLN A 562 -18.09 -16.30 1.85
CA GLN A 562 -17.22 -15.94 0.73
C GLN A 562 -17.31 -14.45 0.40
N PHE A 563 -18.52 -13.86 0.46
CA PHE A 563 -18.68 -12.41 0.37
C PHE A 563 -17.86 -11.68 1.42
N TRP A 564 -17.95 -12.09 2.69
CA TRP A 564 -17.20 -11.42 3.77
C TRP A 564 -15.68 -11.45 3.53
N VAL A 565 -15.13 -12.57 3.06
CA VAL A 565 -13.71 -12.68 2.70
C VAL A 565 -13.30 -11.64 1.64
N LEU A 566 -14.12 -11.49 0.59
CA LEU A 566 -13.85 -10.53 -0.49
C LEU A 566 -14.11 -9.09 -0.06
N LEU A 567 -15.10 -8.85 0.79
CA LEU A 567 -15.35 -7.53 1.38
C LEU A 567 -14.16 -7.08 2.21
N VAL A 568 -13.63 -7.97 3.07
CA VAL A 568 -12.42 -7.68 3.84
C VAL A 568 -11.24 -7.42 2.89
N PHE A 569 -11.08 -8.21 1.83
CA PHE A 569 -10.04 -7.95 0.82
C PHE A 569 -10.17 -6.53 0.24
N PHE A 570 -11.38 -6.19 -0.26
CA PHE A 570 -11.69 -4.89 -0.84
C PHE A 570 -11.46 -3.72 0.12
N LEU A 571 -11.86 -3.84 1.39
CA LEU A 571 -11.64 -2.82 2.41
C LEU A 571 -10.16 -2.62 2.71
N PHE A 572 -9.39 -3.72 2.82
CA PHE A 572 -7.95 -3.66 3.07
C PHE A 572 -7.16 -3.10 1.88
N THR A 573 -7.57 -3.40 0.64
CA THR A 573 -6.95 -2.89 -0.59
C THR A 573 -7.48 -1.52 -1.04
N GLY A 574 -8.29 -0.86 -0.22
CA GLY A 574 -8.92 0.42 -0.56
C GLY A 574 -8.95 1.38 0.64
N ILE A 575 -10.08 1.43 1.34
CA ILE A 575 -10.33 2.38 2.44
C ILE A 575 -9.26 2.29 3.54
N ALA A 576 -8.81 1.07 3.89
CA ALA A 576 -7.78 0.91 4.92
C ALA A 576 -6.43 1.52 4.53
N ILE A 577 -6.07 1.48 3.24
CA ILE A 577 -4.87 2.15 2.72
C ILE A 577 -5.01 3.65 2.95
N GLN A 578 -6.12 4.24 2.55
CA GLN A 578 -6.38 5.68 2.69
C GLN A 578 -6.37 6.14 4.14
N PHE A 579 -6.93 5.34 5.04
CA PHE A 579 -6.86 5.59 6.48
C PHE A 579 -5.41 5.58 6.98
N TYR A 580 -4.60 4.63 6.52
CA TYR A 580 -3.22 4.45 6.95
C TYR A 580 -2.26 5.50 6.36
N THR A 581 -2.37 5.77 5.05
CA THR A 581 -1.55 6.78 4.36
C THR A 581 -1.92 8.19 4.76
N ASN A 582 -3.16 8.40 5.25
CA ASN A 582 -3.64 9.65 5.82
C ASN A 582 -3.30 10.87 4.94
N PRO A 583 -3.73 10.87 3.66
CA PRO A 583 -3.35 11.91 2.72
C PRO A 583 -3.87 13.27 3.18
N TYR A 584 -3.06 14.30 2.91
CA TYR A 584 -3.40 15.70 3.12
C TYR A 584 -4.01 16.30 1.84
N ILE A 585 -4.61 17.50 1.97
CA ILE A 585 -5.20 18.27 0.88
C ILE A 585 -4.29 19.39 0.42
#